data_AF-A0A356WXL8-F1
#
_entry.id   AF-A0A356WXL8-F1
#
_cell.length_a   1.000
_cell.length_b   1.000
_cell.length_c   1.000
_cell.angle_alpha   90.00
_cell.angle_beta   90.00
_cell.angle_gamma   90.00
#
_symmetry.space_group_name_H-M   'P 1'
#
loop_
_entity.id
_entity.type
_entity.pdbx_description
1 polymer ?
#
loop_
_entity_poly.entity_id
_entity_poly.type
_entity_poly.pdbx_seq_one_letter_code
_entity_poly.pdbx_strand_id
1 'polypeptide(L)' 'MKDKLFNSYTDPIPPLRFDVQIIPIKQDGETYLYFQDQYGYATSDFAIPQSARSIIGLFDRQR' A
#
# COMPACT_ATOMS: atom_id res chain seq x y z
N MET A 1 20.35 10.30 11.37
CA MET A 1 19.56 10.99 10.33
C MET A 1 18.52 10.00 9.84
N LYS A 2 17.24 10.39 9.76
CA LYS A 2 16.16 9.48 9.37
C LYS A 2 16.20 9.37 7.84
N ASP A 3 16.74 8.28 7.30
CA ASP A 3 16.71 8.01 5.87
C ASP A 3 15.25 8.00 5.42
N LYS A 4 14.86 9.00 4.62
CA LYS A 4 13.49 9.12 4.14
C LYS A 4 13.28 8.09 3.04
N LEU A 5 12.24 7.28 3.16
CA LEU A 5 11.81 6.31 2.13
C LEU A 5 11.57 6.98 0.76
N PHE A 6 11.25 8.28 0.75
CA PHE A 6 11.18 9.12 -0.44
C PHE A 6 12.07 10.35 -0.25
N ASN A 7 13.09 10.49 -1.10
CA ASN A 7 14.04 11.61 -1.06
C ASN A 7 14.23 12.30 -2.43
N SER A 8 13.47 11.92 -3.45
CA SER A 8 13.57 12.48 -4.80
C SER A 8 12.20 12.59 -5.45
N TYR A 9 12.01 13.66 -6.23
CA TYR A 9 10.81 13.91 -7.04
C TYR A 9 10.93 13.33 -8.45
N THR A 10 12.12 12.89 -8.85
CA THR A 10 12.41 12.37 -10.20
C THR A 10 12.66 10.86 -10.20
N ASP A 11 12.99 10.30 -9.04
CA ASP A 11 13.29 8.87 -8.92
C ASP A 11 12.01 8.05 -9.06
N PRO A 12 12.11 6.81 -9.58
CA PRO A 12 10.97 5.92 -9.66
C PRO A 12 10.33 5.73 -8.28
N ILE A 13 8.99 5.71 -8.25
CA ILE A 13 8.23 5.36 -7.05
C ILE A 13 8.65 3.93 -6.65
N PRO A 14 9.06 3.70 -5.38
CA PRO A 14 9.41 2.38 -4.89
C PRO A 14 8.25 1.39 -5.10
N PRO A 15 8.54 0.15 -5.49
CA PRO A 15 7.51 -0.87 -5.64
C PRO A 15 6.87 -1.21 -4.30
N LEU A 16 5.69 -1.83 -4.36
CA LEU A 16 5.10 -2.41 -3.16
C LEU A 16 6.02 -3.49 -2.59
N ARG A 17 6.19 -3.46 -1.27
CA ARG A 17 6.92 -4.50 -0.54
C ARG A 17 6.27 -5.86 -0.73
N PHE A 18 7.05 -6.85 -1.16
CA PHE A 18 6.57 -8.20 -1.47
C PHE A 18 6.01 -8.97 -0.26
N ASP A 19 6.40 -8.57 0.95
CA ASP A 19 6.00 -9.20 2.20
C ASP A 19 4.72 -8.60 2.80
N VAL A 20 4.22 -7.48 2.25
CA VAL A 20 2.94 -6.90 2.66
C VAL A 20 1.81 -7.71 2.02
N GLN A 21 0.97 -8.31 2.87
CA GLN A 21 -0.18 -9.08 2.39
C GLN A 21 -1.39 -8.16 2.21
N ILE A 22 -2.04 -8.26 1.06
CA ILE A 22 -3.27 -7.52 0.77
C ILE A 22 -4.46 -8.47 0.92
N ILE A 23 -5.34 -8.17 1.86
CA ILE A 23 -6.48 -9.01 2.22
C ILE A 23 -7.78 -8.22 1.96
N PRO A 24 -8.68 -8.70 1.08
CA PRO A 24 -9.97 -8.06 0.89
C PRO A 24 -10.86 -8.33 2.12
N ILE A 25 -11.40 -7.26 2.71
CA ILE A 25 -12.31 -7.33 3.84
C ILE A 25 -13.62 -6.59 3.53
N LYS A 26 -14.71 -6.96 4.20
CA LYS A 26 -15.99 -6.24 4.12
C LYS A 26 -16.31 -5.60 5.46
N GLN A 27 -16.68 -4.32 5.44
CA GLN A 27 -17.07 -3.57 6.62
C GLN A 27 -18.17 -2.60 6.23
N ASP A 28 -19.28 -2.60 6.98
CA ASP A 28 -20.44 -1.73 6.76
C ASP A 28 -21.01 -1.77 5.32
N GLY A 29 -20.95 -2.94 4.69
CA GLY A 29 -21.40 -3.16 3.31
C GLY A 29 -20.37 -2.78 2.24
N GLU A 30 -19.31 -2.07 2.62
CA GLU A 30 -18.23 -1.64 1.74
C GLU A 30 -17.08 -2.66 1.73
N THR A 31 -16.34 -2.70 0.62
CA THR A 31 -15.17 -3.58 0.47
C THR A 31 -13.88 -2.76 0.56
N TYR A 32 -12.97 -3.22 1.42
CA TYR A 32 -11.66 -2.62 1.63
C TYR A 32 -10.54 -3.60 1.30
N LEU A 33 -9.37 -3.05 1.01
CA LEU A 33 -8.11 -3.77 0.93
C LEU A 33 -7.32 -3.47 2.21
N TYR A 34 -7.23 -4.47 3.09
CA TYR A 34 -6.43 -4.42 4.30
C TYR A 34 -4.98 -4.80 3.99
N PHE A 35 -4.01 -4.04 4.50
CA PHE A 35 -2.59 -4.33 4.31
C PHE A 35 -1.99 -4.81 5.62
N GLN A 36 -1.68 -6.10 5.66
CA GLN A 36 -0.97 -6.69 6.79
C GLN A 36 0.54 -6.49 6.59
N ASP A 37 1.13 -5.62 7.41
CA ASP A 37 2.58 -5.40 7.46
C ASP A 37 3.20 -6.09 8.69
N GLN A 38 4.09 -7.03 8.46
CA GLN A 38 4.76 -7.78 9.54
C GLN A 38 5.82 -6.97 10.27
N TYR A 39 6.34 -5.90 9.67
CA TYR A 39 7.45 -5.13 10.20
C TYR A 39 7.04 -3.80 10.84
N GLY A 40 5.74 -3.46 10.83
CA GLY A 40 5.20 -2.31 11.56
C GLY A 40 5.54 -0.94 10.95
N TYR A 41 5.78 -0.87 9.64
CA TYR A 41 5.90 0.41 8.92
C TYR A 41 4.54 1.05 8.66
N ALA A 42 3.47 0.26 8.57
CA ALA A 42 2.08 0.72 8.53
C ALA A 42 1.36 0.52 9.87
N THR A 43 0.27 1.27 10.10
CA THR A 43 -0.60 1.03 11.25
C THR A 43 -1.32 -0.31 11.11
N SER A 44 -1.64 -0.95 12.23
CA SER A 44 -2.26 -2.28 12.26
C SER A 44 -3.66 -2.34 11.65
N ASP A 45 -4.28 -1.19 11.43
CA ASP A 45 -5.61 -0.98 10.88
C ASP A 45 -5.59 -0.37 9.46
N PHE A 46 -4.41 -0.31 8.83
CA PHE A 46 -4.29 0.31 7.52
C PHE A 46 -5.08 -0.45 6.46
N ALA A 47 -6.14 0.19 5.97
CA ALA A 47 -6.99 -0.30 4.90
C ALA A 47 -7.41 0.85 3.99
N ILE A 48 -7.65 0.54 2.73
CA ILE A 48 -8.15 1.51 1.74
C ILE A 48 -9.40 0.95 1.05
N PRO A 49 -10.27 1.81 0.50
CA PRO A 49 -11.40 1.34 -0.31
C PRO A 49 -10.92 0.53 -1.52
N GLN A 50 -11.64 -0.53 -1.88
CA GLN A 50 -11.35 -1.34 -3.07
C GLN A 50 -11.30 -0.50 -4.36
N SER A 51 -12.07 0.59 -4.41
CA SER A 51 -12.07 1.55 -5.54
C SER A 51 -10.73 2.25 -5.75
N ALA A 52 -9.87 2.34 -4.74
CA ALA A 52 -8.53 2.93 -4.84
C ALA A 52 -7.49 1.99 -5.48
N ARG A 53 -7.85 0.71 -5.73
CA ARG A 53 -6.94 -0.29 -6.30
C ARG A 53 -6.35 0.12 -7.65
N SER A 54 -7.14 0.81 -8.48
CA SER A 54 -6.69 1.35 -9.77
C SER A 54 -5.57 2.37 -9.63
N ILE A 55 -5.58 3.19 -8.56
CA ILE A 55 -4.52 4.17 -8.29
C ILE A 55 -3.24 3.45 -7.85
N ILE A 56 -3.35 2.39 -7.04
CA ILE A 56 -2.18 1.58 -6.66
C ILE A 56 -1.54 0.92 -7.88
N GLY A 57 -2.34 0.44 -8.83
CA GLY A 57 -1.84 -0.14 -10.07
C GLY A 57 -1.02 0.85 -10.93
N LEU A 58 -1.14 2.16 -10.71
CA LEU A 58 -0.28 3.17 -11.36
C LEU A 58 1.10 3.26 -10.72
N PHE A 59 1.21 2.98 -9.42
CA PHE A 59 2.47 3.01 -8.67
C PHE A 59 3.24 1.71 -8.79
N ASP A 60 2.52 0.60 -8.80
CA ASP A 60 3.05 -0.72 -9.08
C ASP A 60 3.24 -0.83 -10.60
N ARG A 61 4.30 -0.19 -11.14
CA ARG A 61 4.66 -0.19 -12.56
C ARG A 61 4.42 -1.59 -13.12
N GLN A 62 3.30 -1.79 -13.79
CA GLN A 62 3.10 -2.99 -14.58
C GLN A 62 4.21 -2.98 -15.63
N ARG A 63 5.00 -4.04 -15.57
CA ARG A 63 6.05 -4.36 -16.53
C ARG A 63 5.44 -4.49 -17.93
#